data_AF-A0A345ZPC9-F1
#
_entry.id   AF-A0A345ZPC9-F1
#
_cell.length_a   1.000
_cell.length_b   1.000
_cell.length_c   1.000
_cell.angle_alpha   90.00
_cell.angle_beta   90.00
_cell.angle_gamma   90.00
#
_symmetry.space_group_name_H-M   'P 1'
#
loop_
_entity.id
_entity.type
_entity.pdbx_description
1 polymer ?
#
loop_
_entity_poly.entity_id
_entity_poly.type
_entity_poly.pdbx_seq_one_letter_code
_entity_poly.pdbx_strand_id
1 'polypeptide(L)' 'MRRCGLSRSQLWRMARNGTFPRPLHVGRSARWASTAVDRWIADVVTADSKGGAP' A
#
# COMPACT_ATOMS: atom_id res chain seq x y z
N MET A 1 0.82 -4.55 -8.67
CA MET A 1 -0.48 -4.61 -7.97
C MET A 1 -1.34 -3.53 -8.60
N ARG A 2 -2.40 -3.88 -9.34
CA ARG A 2 -3.14 -2.90 -10.16
C ARG A 2 -3.96 -1.89 -9.33
N ARG A 3 -4.40 -2.29 -8.13
CA ARG A 3 -5.27 -1.49 -7.26
C ARG A 3 -4.65 -0.17 -6.77
N CYS A 4 -3.32 -0.09 -6.67
CA CYS A 4 -2.65 1.10 -6.15
C CYS A 4 -2.16 2.07 -7.24
N GLY A 5 -2.23 1.71 -8.53
CA GLY A 5 -1.62 2.53 -9.61
C GLY A 5 -0.09 2.65 -9.57
N LEU A 6 0.58 1.97 -8.63
CA LEU A 6 2.03 2.06 -8.40
C LEU A 6 2.82 1.01 -9.17
N SER A 7 4.04 1.38 -9.57
CA SER A 7 5.01 0.43 -10.11
C SER A 7 5.42 -0.61 -9.05
N ARG A 8 5.85 -1.81 -9.49
CA ARG A 8 6.32 -2.86 -8.58
C ARG A 8 7.49 -2.39 -7.72
N SER A 9 8.48 -1.73 -8.31
CA SER A 9 9.66 -1.24 -7.60
C SER A 9 9.30 -0.21 -6.52
N GLN A 10 8.32 0.64 -6.81
CA GLN A 10 7.82 1.63 -5.85
C GLN A 10 7.10 0.96 -4.67
N LEU A 11 6.24 -0.03 -4.91
CA LEU A 11 5.60 -0.81 -3.85
C LEU A 11 6.62 -1.47 -2.93
N TRP A 12 7.66 -2.09 -3.52
CA TRP A 12 8.74 -2.72 -2.76
C TRP A 12 9.56 -1.72 -1.94
N ARG A 13 9.85 -0.54 -2.50
CA ARG A 13 10.52 0.54 -1.79
C ARG A 13 9.68 1.05 -0.62
N MET A 14 8.38 1.27 -0.82
CA MET A 14 7.48 1.73 0.24
C MET A 14 7.30 0.69 1.33
N ALA A 15 7.20 -0.60 0.96
CA ALA A 15 7.15 -1.70 1.92
C ALA A 15 8.43 -1.79 2.76
N ARG A 16 9.61 -1.57 2.15
CA ARG A 16 10.88 -1.47 2.87
C ARG A 16 10.93 -0.24 3.80
N ASN A 17 10.41 0.89 3.33
CA ASN A 17 10.38 2.15 4.08
C ASN A 17 9.27 2.19 5.15
N GLY A 18 8.42 1.16 5.24
CA GLY A 18 7.32 1.09 6.20
C GLY A 18 6.10 1.96 5.87
N THR A 19 6.08 2.61 4.69
CA THR A 19 4.97 3.45 4.24
C THR A 19 3.92 2.70 3.42
N PHE A 20 4.13 1.41 3.21
CA PHE A 20 3.18 0.47 2.62
C PHE A 20 3.17 -0.82 3.45
N PRO A 21 2.06 -1.59 3.47
CA PRO A 21 2.00 -2.86 4.19
C PRO A 21 3.18 -3.77 3.87
N ARG A 22 3.71 -4.46 4.89
CA ARG A 22 4.77 -5.45 4.69
C ARG A 22 4.21 -6.66 3.95
N PRO A 23 4.93 -7.20 2.96
CA PRO A 23 4.50 -8.41 2.29
C PRO A 23 4.62 -9.60 3.24
N LEU A 24 3.67 -10.52 3.11
CA LEU A 24 3.65 -11.84 3.71
C LEU A 24 4.31 -12.83 2.74
N HIS A 25 5.14 -13.71 3.27
CA HIS A 25 5.69 -14.82 2.49
C HIS A 25 4.70 -15.98 2.46
N VAL A 26 4.23 -16.32 1.26
CA VAL A 26 3.37 -17.47 0.97
C VAL A 26 4.18 -18.41 0.08
N GLY A 27 4.86 -19.38 0.71
CA GLY A 27 5.86 -20.22 0.05
C GLY A 27 7.03 -19.39 -0.48
N ARG A 28 7.37 -19.54 -1.76
CA ARG A 28 8.44 -18.74 -2.43
C ARG A 28 7.96 -17.37 -2.90
N SER A 29 6.68 -17.06 -2.75
CA SER A 29 6.09 -15.81 -3.24
C SER A 29 5.86 -14.82 -2.10
N ALA A 30 6.20 -13.56 -2.33
CA ALA A 30 5.77 -12.47 -1.46
C ALA A 30 4.44 -11.91 -1.95
N ARG A 31 3.46 -11.81 -1.06
CA ARG A 31 2.13 -11.28 -1.35
C ARG A 31 1.69 -10.32 -0.26
N TRP A 32 0.74 -9.46 -0.55
CA TRP A 32 0.14 -8.59 0.46
C TRP A 32 -1.26 -9.08 0.79
N ALA A 33 -1.63 -9.01 2.07
CA ALA A 33 -3.00 -9.24 2.48
C ALA A 33 -3.89 -8.15 1.87
N SER A 34 -4.98 -8.55 1.19
CA SER A 34 -5.91 -7.60 0.57
C SER A 34 -6.42 -6.59 1.60
N THR A 35 -6.82 -7.05 2.79
CA THR A 35 -7.32 -6.19 3.88
C THR A 35 -6.33 -5.11 4.30
N ALA A 36 -5.03 -5.43 4.35
CA ALA A 36 -3.99 -4.46 4.71
C ALA A 36 -3.79 -3.42 3.61
N VAL A 37 -3.88 -3.83 2.34
CA VAL A 37 -3.80 -2.92 1.19
C VAL A 37 -5.03 -2.02 1.14
N ASP A 38 -6.22 -2.58 1.33
CA ASP A 38 -7.48 -1.82 1.30
C ASP A 38 -7.51 -0.78 2.44
N ARG A 39 -7.03 -1.15 3.64
CA ARG A 39 -6.86 -0.21 4.74
C ARG A 39 -5.87 0.90 4.42
N TRP A 40 -4.72 0.57 3.82
CA TRP A 40 -3.75 1.58 3.40
C TRP A 40 -4.34 2.56 2.37
N ILE A 41 -5.13 2.06 1.41
CA ILE A 41 -5.83 2.92 0.43
C ILE A 41 -6.78 3.88 1.16
N ALA A 42 -7.58 3.37 2.11
CA ALA A 42 -8.49 4.19 2.90
C ALA A 42 -7.75 5.26 3.74
N ASP A 43 -6.62 4.90 4.35
CA ASP A 43 -5.78 5.83 5.10
C ASP A 43 -5.20 6.93 4.20
N VAL A 44 -4.73 6.59 3.00
CA VAL A 44 -4.21 7.56 2.02
C VAL A 44 -5.32 8.51 1.54
N VAL A 45 -6.51 7.99 1.22
CA VAL A 45 -7.65 8.82 0.81
C VAL A 45 -8.08 9.76 1.95
N THR A 46 -8.09 9.27 3.19
CA THR A 46 -8.42 10.08 4.36
C THR A 46 -7.37 11.17 4.62
N ALA A 47 -6.08 10.84 4.45
CA ALA A 47 -4.97 11.79 4.60
C ALA A 47 -4.98 12.85 3.49
N ASP A 48 -5.28 12.45 2.25
CA ASP A 48 -5.45 13.36 1.10
C ASP A 48 -6.66 14.28 1.28
N SER A 49 -7.76 13.76 1.82
CA SER A 49 -8.96 14.54 2.14
C SER A 49 -8.72 15.61 3.21
N LYS A 50 -7.65 15.52 4.01
CA LYS A 50 -7.21 16.61 4.91
C LYS A 50 -6.45 17.73 4.18
N GLY A 51 -6.08 17.55 2.90
CA GLY A 51 -5.49 18.56 2.02
C GLY A 51 -6.51 19.36 1.20
N GLY A 52 -7.80 19.05 1.33
CA GLY A 52 -8.90 19.78 0.70
C GLY A 52 -9.86 20.37 1.73
N ALA A 53 -9.46 21.45 2.40
CA ALA A 53 -10.40 22.34 3.06
C ALA A 53 -10.72 23.50 2.09
N PRO A 54 -12.00 23.82 1.81
CA PRO A 54 -12.40 25.04 1.09
C PRO A 54 -12.13 26.31 1.90
#